data_AF-A0AAW7LDP9-F1
#
_entry.id   AF-A0AAW7LDP9-F1
#
_cell.length_a   1.000
_cell.length_b   1.000
_cell.length_c   1.000
_cell.angle_alpha   90.00
_cell.angle_beta   90.00
_cell.angle_gamma   90.00
#
_symmetry.space_group_name_H-M   'P 1'
#
loop_
_entity.id
_entity.type
_entity.pdbx_description
1 polymer ?
#
loop_
_entity_poly.entity_id
_entity_poly.type
_entity_poly.pdbx_seq_one_letter_code
_entity_poly.pdbx_strand_id
1 'polypeptide(L)'
;MSTYQAFSRETLSSFKTLAEQCRYLLSCKISATANGKALQARVGDFLLPVFCNGDEYQTIQKAVFWLKTQAVNYLNAAKQQEI
;
A
#
# COMPACT_ATOMS: atom_id res chain seq x y z
N MET A 1 -12.50 9.91 14.38
CA MET A 1 -12.28 8.46 14.12
C MET A 1 -12.12 8.29 12.63
N SER A 2 -10.92 8.05 12.14
CA SER A 2 -10.69 7.85 10.70
C SER A 2 -11.32 6.52 10.29
N THR A 3 -12.46 6.60 9.60
CA THR A 3 -13.14 5.47 8.99
C THR A 3 -12.29 4.98 7.82
N TYR A 4 -11.39 4.04 8.09
CA TYR A 4 -10.68 3.33 7.03
C TYR A 4 -11.71 2.61 6.15
N GLN A 5 -11.53 2.67 4.82
CA GLN A 5 -12.36 1.89 3.92
C GLN A 5 -12.10 0.39 4.08
N ALA A 6 -13.17 -0.41 3.91
CA ALA A 6 -13.04 -1.85 3.83
C ALA A 6 -12.29 -2.21 2.55
N PHE A 7 -11.19 -2.95 2.69
CA PHE A 7 -10.42 -3.43 1.56
C PHE A 7 -11.26 -4.39 0.71
N SER A 8 -11.35 -4.11 -0.58
CA SER A 8 -12.03 -4.92 -1.58
C SER A 8 -11.08 -5.20 -2.73
N ARG A 9 -10.80 -6.49 -2.95
CA ARG A 9 -9.91 -6.93 -4.04
C ARG A 9 -10.47 -6.58 -5.42
N GLU A 10 -11.79 -6.59 -5.57
CA GLU A 10 -12.48 -6.20 -6.79
C GLU A 10 -12.23 -4.73 -7.13
N THR A 11 -12.33 -3.84 -6.12
CA THR A 11 -12.03 -2.42 -6.29
C THR A 11 -10.56 -2.21 -6.65
N LEU A 12 -9.65 -2.91 -5.97
CA LEU A 12 -8.22 -2.85 -6.30
C LEU A 12 -7.95 -3.29 -7.75
N SER A 13 -8.55 -4.38 -8.19
CA SER A 13 -8.38 -4.90 -9.56
C SER A 13 -9.10 -4.07 -10.63
N SER A 14 -10.07 -3.22 -10.23
CA SER A 14 -10.77 -2.31 -11.13
C SER A 14 -9.90 -1.12 -11.55
N PHE A 15 -8.93 -0.74 -10.72
CA PHE A 15 -8.00 0.34 -11.03
C PHE A 15 -6.97 -0.07 -12.08
N LYS A 16 -7.00 0.62 -13.22
CA LYS A 16 -6.06 0.40 -14.32
C LYS A 16 -4.65 0.91 -14.03
N THR A 17 -4.50 1.89 -13.13
CA THR A 17 -3.20 2.46 -12.80
C THR A 17 -2.73 2.05 -11.41
N LEU A 18 -1.42 1.82 -11.29
CA LEU A 18 -0.80 1.52 -10.00
C LEU A 18 -0.96 2.67 -8.99
N ALA A 19 -1.04 3.91 -9.48
CA ALA A 19 -1.26 5.09 -8.65
C ALA A 19 -2.63 5.10 -7.96
N GLU A 20 -3.68 4.71 -8.68
CA GLU A 20 -5.03 4.54 -8.13
C GLU A 20 -5.09 3.37 -7.14
N GLN A 21 -4.46 2.24 -7.48
CA GLN A 21 -4.33 1.11 -6.56
C GLN A 21 -3.64 1.54 -5.25
N CYS A 22 -2.54 2.29 -5.34
CA CYS A 22 -1.83 2.79 -4.16
C CYS A 22 -2.67 3.80 -3.35
N ARG A 23 -3.40 4.71 -4.00
CA ARG A 23 -4.32 5.64 -3.33
C ARG A 23 -5.45 4.92 -2.60
N TYR A 24 -6.01 3.88 -3.21
CA TYR A 24 -7.03 3.05 -2.59
C TYR A 24 -6.48 2.28 -1.38
N LEU A 25 -5.31 1.65 -1.52
CA LEU A 25 -4.62 0.96 -0.43
C LEU A 25 -4.33 1.90 0.76
N LEU A 26 -4.01 3.18 0.48
CA LEU A 26 -3.82 4.21 1.51
C LEU A 26 -5.11 4.65 2.22
N SER A 27 -6.27 4.53 1.56
CA SER A 27 -7.58 4.76 2.20
C SER A 27 -8.06 3.57 3.02
N CYS A 28 -7.52 2.38 2.75
CA CYS A 28 -7.84 1.16 3.47
C CYS A 28 -7.02 1.05 4.78
N LYS A 29 -7.48 0.19 5.70
CA LYS A 29 -6.73 -0.09 6.92
C LYS A 29 -5.50 -0.95 6.60
N ILE A 30 -4.33 -0.35 6.74
CA ILE A 30 -3.06 -1.06 6.67
C ILE A 30 -2.80 -1.67 8.05
N SER A 31 -2.39 -2.93 8.08
CA SER A 31 -2.01 -3.65 9.29
C SER A 31 -0.73 -4.43 9.01
N ALA A 32 -0.07 -4.96 10.03
CA ALA A 32 0.99 -5.94 9.80
C ALA A 32 0.52 -7.33 10.19
N THR A 33 1.19 -8.34 9.66
CA THR A 33 1.01 -9.74 10.04
C THR A 33 2.38 -10.36 10.22
N ALA A 34 2.52 -11.27 11.18
CA ALA A 34 3.77 -11.98 11.38
C ALA A 34 4.00 -12.94 10.21
N ASN A 35 5.10 -12.75 9.49
CA ASN A 35 5.56 -13.67 8.46
C ASN A 35 6.95 -14.18 8.84
N GLY A 36 6.97 -15.32 9.54
CA GLY A 36 8.18 -15.91 10.11
C GLY A 36 8.76 -15.06 11.24
N LYS A 37 9.99 -14.57 11.06
CA LYS A 37 10.71 -13.72 12.03
C LYS A 37 10.48 -12.21 11.83
N ALA A 38 9.71 -11.83 10.82
CA ALA A 38 9.46 -10.44 10.45
C ALA A 38 7.96 -10.13 10.48
N LEU A 39 7.62 -8.84 10.56
CA LEU A 39 6.28 -8.34 10.27
C LEU A 39 6.20 -7.95 8.79
N GLN A 40 5.20 -8.48 8.11
CA GLN A 40 4.85 -8.11 6.75
C GLN A 40 3.63 -7.19 6.76
N ALA A 41 3.70 -6.07 6.06
CA ALA A 41 2.55 -5.20 5.91
C ALA A 41 1.47 -5.83 5.02
N ARG A 42 0.20 -5.60 5.37
CA ARG A 42 -0.96 -6.05 4.60
C ARG A 42 -2.09 -5.05 4.62
N VAL A 43 -2.92 -5.08 3.59
CA VAL A 43 -4.15 -4.29 3.50
C VAL A 43 -5.30 -5.26 3.24
N GLY A 44 -6.09 -5.54 4.28
CA GLY A 44 -7.06 -6.62 4.23
C GLY A 44 -6.40 -7.96 3.91
N ASP A 45 -6.66 -8.47 2.71
CA ASP A 45 -6.12 -9.73 2.17
C ASP A 45 -4.89 -9.52 1.25
N PHE A 46 -4.54 -8.27 0.93
CA PHE A 46 -3.41 -7.98 0.07
C PHE A 46 -2.11 -7.82 0.87
N LEU A 47 -1.11 -8.66 0.57
CA LEU A 47 0.21 -8.60 1.20
C LEU A 47 1.10 -7.60 0.44
N LEU A 48 1.63 -6.61 1.15
CA LEU A 48 2.60 -5.67 0.59
C LEU A 48 4.00 -6.30 0.61
N PRO A 49 4.88 -5.95 -0.35
CA PRO A 49 6.29 -6.37 -0.36
C PRO A 49 7.13 -5.56 0.65
N VAL A 50 6.59 -5.30 1.84
CA VAL A 50 7.22 -4.51 2.89
C VAL A 50 7.34 -5.38 4.12
N PHE A 51 8.58 -5.72 4.45
CA PHE A 51 8.95 -6.53 5.61
C PHE A 51 9.77 -5.70 6.58
N CYS A 52 9.47 -5.81 7.86
CA CYS A 52 10.22 -5.14 8.91
C CYS A 52 10.40 -6.08 10.09
N ASN A 53 11.62 -6.15 10.63
CA ASN A 53 11.91 -6.91 11.85
C ASN A 53 11.65 -6.09 13.14
N GLY A 54 11.01 -4.93 13.00
CA GLY A 54 10.67 -4.04 14.12
C GLY A 54 9.19 -4.11 14.48
N ASP A 55 8.70 -3.11 15.21
CA ASP A 55 7.31 -3.02 15.63
C ASP A 55 6.30 -2.93 14.46
N GLU A 56 5.05 -3.27 14.77
CA GLU A 56 3.92 -3.17 13.85
C GLU A 56 3.76 -1.74 13.31
N TYR A 57 3.96 -0.74 14.16
CA TYR A 57 3.89 0.66 13.78
C TYR A 57 4.92 1.05 12.72
N GLN A 58 6.18 0.62 12.88
CA GLN A 58 7.24 0.89 11.90
C GLN A 58 6.95 0.20 10.56
N THR A 59 6.42 -1.02 10.63
CA THR A 59 6.01 -1.80 9.45
C THR A 59 4.91 -1.09 8.67
N ILE A 60 3.89 -0.60 9.38
CA ILE A 60 2.79 0.17 8.79
C ILE A 60 3.32 1.49 8.19
N GLN A 61 4.18 2.23 8.89
CA GLN A 61 4.76 3.47 8.37
C GLN A 61 5.58 3.25 7.09
N LYS A 62 6.41 2.20 7.06
CA LYS A 62 7.17 1.82 5.86
C LYS A 62 6.24 1.45 4.71
N ALA A 63 5.14 0.76 4.99
CA ALA A 63 4.15 0.41 3.98
C ALA A 63 3.43 1.62 3.41
N VAL A 64 3.00 2.54 4.28
CA VAL A 64 2.42 3.83 3.87
C VAL A 64 3.39 4.62 3.02
N PHE A 65 4.66 4.70 3.43
CA PHE A 65 5.70 5.40 2.69
C PHE A 65 5.91 4.76 1.31
N TRP A 66 6.08 3.43 1.26
CA TRP A 66 6.23 2.70 0.01
C TRP A 66 5.05 2.94 -0.94
N LEU A 67 3.81 2.85 -0.45
CA LEU A 67 2.60 3.13 -1.23
C LEU A 67 2.58 4.56 -1.78
N LYS A 68 2.96 5.55 -0.97
CA LYS A 68 3.07 6.95 -1.41
C LYS A 68 4.16 7.10 -2.47
N THR A 69 5.32 6.50 -2.27
CA THR A 69 6.42 6.53 -3.24
C THR A 69 6.03 5.88 -4.56
N GLN A 70 5.34 4.73 -4.54
CA GLN A 70 4.85 4.10 -5.76
C GLN A 70 3.81 4.99 -6.46
N ALA A 71 2.85 5.54 -5.73
CA ALA A 71 1.87 6.45 -6.31
C ALA A 71 2.53 7.68 -6.99
N VAL A 72 3.53 8.29 -6.34
CA VAL A 72 4.25 9.47 -6.85
C VAL A 72 5.18 9.11 -8.02
N ASN A 73 5.94 8.02 -7.93
CA ASN A 73 6.82 7.59 -9.00
C ASN A 73 6.04 7.26 -10.28
N TYR A 74 4.86 6.64 -10.17
CA TYR A 74 4.02 6.37 -11.34
C TYR A 74 3.38 7.64 -11.91
N LEU A 75 2.97 8.59 -11.07
CA LEU A 75 2.51 9.91 -11.53
C LEU A 75 3.61 10.64 -12.31
N ASN A 76 4.85 10.56 -11.84
CA ASN A 76 6.01 11.15 -12.53
C ASN A 76 6.39 10.38 -13.80
N ALA A 77 6.33 9.04 -13.79
CA ALA A 77 6.63 8.21 -14.95
C ALA A 77 5.59 8.38 -16.07
N ALA A 78 4.30 8.49 -15.73
CA ALA A 78 3.25 8.80 -16.68
C ALA A 78 3.46 10.18 -17.33
N LYS A 79 3.99 11.14 -16.56
CA LYS A 79 4.29 12.50 -17.05
C LYS A 79 5.55 12.59 -17.91
N GLN A 80 6.44 11.58 -17.85
CA GLN A 80 7.66 11.51 -18.66
C GLN A 80 7.45 10.83 -20.02
N GLN A 81 6.30 10.19 -20.27
CA GLN A 81 5.96 9.64 -21.59
C GLN A 81 5.28 10.65 -22.54
N GLU A 82 5.10 11.90 -22.11
CA GLU A 82 4.53 12.99 -22.91
C GLU A 82 5.59 14.00 -23.43
N ILE A 83 6.84 13.57 -23.65
CA ILE A 83 7.92 14.41 -24.22
C ILE A 83 8.55 13.73 -25.43
#